data_AF-A0A3B9GUE0-F1
#
_entry.id   AF-A0A3B9GUE0-F1
#
_cell.length_a   1.000
_cell.length_b   1.000
_cell.length_c   1.000
_cell.angle_alpha   90.00
_cell.angle_beta   90.00
_cell.angle_gamma   90.00
#
_symmetry.space_group_name_H-M   'P 1'
#
loop_
_entity.id
_entity.type
_entity.pdbx_description
1 polymer ?
#
loop_
_entity_poly.entity_id
_entity_poly.type
_entity_poly.pdbx_seq_one_letter_code
_entity_poly.pdbx_strand_id
1 'polypeptide(L)' 'MAMDDFTVTPEMIDAVSTWRNRPSHAQIAQPLIPHLRETFGLNYEQAQAVVLEANLRWARSF' A
#
# COMPACT_ATOMS: atom_id res chain seq x y z
N MET A 1 13.60 -4.25 -17.61
CA MET A 1 13.00 -5.31 -16.79
C MET A 1 11.51 -5.19 -17.01
N ALA A 2 10.88 -6.18 -17.65
CA ALA A 2 9.46 -6.10 -17.99
C ALA A 2 8.66 -5.87 -16.70
N MET A 3 7.79 -4.87 -16.72
CA MET A 3 6.75 -4.70 -15.72
C MET A 3 5.72 -5.81 -15.99
N ASP A 4 6.08 -7.05 -15.64
CA ASP A 4 5.15 -8.17 -15.63
C ASP A 4 3.95 -7.77 -14.79
N ASP A 5 2.81 -7.62 -15.46
CA ASP A 5 1.42 -7.50 -14.97
C ASP A 5 1.29 -7.34 -13.45
N PHE A 6 1.70 -6.19 -12.92
CA PHE A 6 1.53 -5.92 -11.50
C PHE A 6 0.10 -5.45 -11.27
N THR A 7 -0.74 -6.39 -10.83
CA THR A 7 -2.13 -6.11 -10.46
C THR A 7 -2.24 -5.86 -8.97
N VAL A 8 -2.72 -4.67 -8.60
CA VAL A 8 -2.99 -4.31 -7.19
C VAL A 8 -4.20 -5.10 -6.69
N THR A 9 -3.99 -5.95 -5.67
CA THR A 9 -5.04 -6.80 -5.11
C THR A 9 -5.86 -6.07 -4.04
N PRO A 10 -7.11 -6.50 -3.78
CA PRO A 10 -7.92 -5.95 -2.68
C PRO A 10 -7.23 -6.06 -1.32
N GLU A 11 -6.48 -7.13 -1.05
CA GLU A 11 -5.75 -7.34 0.20
C GLU A 11 -4.64 -6.30 0.40
N MET A 12 -3.96 -5.88 -0.68
CA MET A 12 -2.96 -4.82 -0.61
C MET A 12 -3.60 -3.47 -0.26
N ILE A 13 -4.79 -3.17 -0.81
CA ILE A 13 -5.56 -1.96 -0.47
C ILE A 13 -6.06 -2.01 0.97
N ASP A 14 -6.51 -3.18 1.43
CA ASP A 14 -6.91 -3.37 2.83
C ASP A 14 -5.73 -3.14 3.78
N ALA A 15 -4.54 -3.64 3.46
CA ALA A 15 -3.35 -3.40 4.28
C ALA A 15 -3.02 -1.90 4.41
N VAL A 16 -3.14 -1.14 3.32
CA VAL A 16 -3.00 0.33 3.36
C VAL A 16 -4.08 0.98 4.24
N SER A 17 -5.33 0.51 4.15
CA SER A 17 -6.44 0.98 4.97
C SER A 17 -6.22 0.70 6.46
N THR A 18 -5.81 -0.52 6.78
CA THR A 18 -5.47 -0.97 8.12
C THR A 18 -4.32 -0.15 8.69
N TRP A 19 -3.26 0.07 7.90
CA TRP A 19 -2.13 0.91 8.32
C TRP A 19 -2.55 2.36 8.60
N ARG A 20 -3.38 2.95 7.75
CA ARG A 20 -3.87 4.34 7.90
C ARG A 20 -4.70 4.53 9.17
N ASN A 21 -5.43 3.50 9.61
CA ASN A 21 -6.22 3.54 10.85
C ASN A 21 -5.37 3.33 12.12
N ARG A 22 -4.08 3.00 12.00
CA ARG A 22 -3.19 2.86 13.18
C ARG A 22 -2.92 4.22 13.84
N PRO A 23 -2.67 4.26 15.16
CA PRO A 23 -2.26 5.50 15.83
C PRO A 23 -0.93 6.03 15.27
N SER A 24 -0.74 7.34 15.28
CA SER A 24 0.43 8.01 14.66
C SER A 24 1.78 7.45 15.13
N HIS A 25 1.90 7.08 16.40
CA HIS A 25 3.12 6.45 16.93
C HIS A 25 3.45 5.12 16.23
N ALA A 26 2.43 4.31 15.92
CA ALA A 26 2.61 3.05 15.20
C ALA A 26 2.91 3.26 13.71
N GLN A 27 2.38 4.34 13.11
CA GLN A 27 2.69 4.72 11.72
C GLN A 27 4.14 5.17 11.56
N ILE A 28 4.70 5.84 12.58
CA ILE A 28 6.11 6.25 12.60
C ILE A 28 7.02 5.03 12.79
N ALA A 29 6.67 4.14 13.71
CA ALA A 29 7.46 2.94 14.01
C ALA A 29 7.47 1.93 12.86
N GLN A 30 6.40 1.86 12.06
CA GLN A 30 6.28 0.96 10.92
C GLN A 30 5.82 1.77 9.71
N PRO A 31 6.74 2.27 8.87
CA PRO A 31 6.37 3.05 7.70
C PRO A 31 5.64 2.17 6.66
N LEU A 32 4.65 2.75 5.96
CA LEU A 32 3.76 2.01 5.06
C LEU A 32 4.50 1.26 3.93
N ILE A 33 5.38 1.96 3.21
CA ILE A 33 6.09 1.39 2.06
C ILE A 33 6.97 0.19 2.44
N PRO A 34 7.88 0.26 3.43
CA PRO A 34 8.64 -0.91 3.86
C PRO A 34 7.72 -2.03 4.35
N HIS A 35 6.66 -1.71 5.10
CA HIS A 35 5.68 -2.71 5.55
C HIS A 35 5.03 -3.46 4.37
N LEU A 36 4.59 -2.76 3.32
CA LEU A 36 4.01 -3.37 2.12
C LEU A 36 5.01 -4.24 1.36
N ARG A 37 6.27 -3.79 1.28
CA ARG A 37 7.34 -4.55 0.63
C ARG A 37 7.64 -5.86 1.35
N GLU A 38 7.75 -5.81 2.67
CA GLU A 38 8.02 -7.00 3.50
C GLU A 38 6.82 -7.96 3.52
N THR A 39 5.60 -7.43 3.58
CA THR A 39 4.37 -8.23 3.68
C THR A 39 4.03 -8.93 2.37
N PHE A 40 4.17 -8.23 1.24
CA PHE A 40 3.70 -8.69 -0.07
C PHE A 40 4.82 -8.98 -1.06
N GLY A 41 6.09 -8.93 -0.64
CA GLY A 41 7.25 -9.15 -1.51
C GLY A 41 7.41 -8.10 -2.62
N LEU A 42 6.88 -6.90 -2.42
CA LEU A 42 6.85 -5.85 -3.44
C LEU A 42 8.20 -5.15 -3.56
N ASN A 43 8.50 -4.70 -4.78
CA ASN A 43 9.51 -3.68 -4.97
C ASN A 43 8.95 -2.28 -4.59
N TYR A 44 9.83 -1.27 -4.59
CA TYR A 44 9.46 0.08 -4.17
C TYR A 44 8.41 0.74 -5.10
N GLU A 45 8.48 0.47 -6.41
CA GLU A 45 7.55 1.01 -7.40
C GLU A 45 6.16 0.37 -7.27
N GLN A 46 6.11 -0.95 -7.07
CA GLN A 46 4.88 -1.70 -6.82
C GLN A 46 4.21 -1.27 -5.50
N ALA A 47 4.98 -1.11 -4.43
CA ALA A 47 4.44 -0.63 -3.16
C ALA A 47 3.86 0.79 -3.28
N GLN A 48 4.51 1.68 -4.04
CA GLN A 48 3.94 2.99 -4.35
C GLN A 48 2.64 2.89 -5.18
N ALA A 49 2.60 2.01 -6.18
CA ALA A 49 1.40 1.81 -6.99
C ALA A 49 0.21 1.34 -6.14
N VAL A 50 0.43 0.46 -5.16
CA VAL A 50 -0.61 0.06 -4.18
C VAL A 50 -1.13 1.25 -3.40
N VAL A 51 -0.24 2.11 -2.88
CA VAL A 51 -0.63 3.29 -2.10
C VAL A 51 -1.41 4.29 -2.97
N LEU A 52 -0.97 4.50 -4.20
CA LEU A 52 -1.64 5.37 -5.16
C LEU A 52 -3.06 4.86 -5.46
N GLU A 53 -3.20 3.57 -5.78
CA GLU A 53 -4.50 2.95 -6.05
C GLU A 53 -5.44 3.04 -4.83
N ALA A 54 -4.91 2.83 -3.62
CA ALA A 54 -5.70 2.98 -2.38
C ALA A 54 -6.21 4.42 -2.22
N ASN A 55 -5.35 5.40 -2.44
CA ASN A 55 -5.71 6.82 -2.38
C ASN A 55 -6.75 7.20 -3.45
N LEU A 56 -6.61 6.70 -4.69
CA LEU A 56 -7.56 6.95 -5.78
C LEU A 56 -8.94 6.36 -5.48
N ARG A 57 -9.00 5.13 -4.93
CA ARG A 57 -10.27 4.50 -4.53
C ARG A 57 -11.00 5.31 -3.45
N TRP A 58 -10.26 5.86 -2.49
CA TRP A 58 -10.84 6.72 -1.47
C TRP A 58 -11.32 8.06 -2.03
N ALA A 59 -10.52 8.68 -2.92
CA ALA A 59 -10.91 9.94 -3.57
C ALA A 59 -12.18 9.78 -4.43
N ARG A 60 -12.40 8.59 -5.01
CA ARG A 60 -13.61 8.26 -5.77
C ARG A 60 -14.83 7.94 -4.89
N SER A 61 -14.62 7.56 -3.65
CA SER A 61 -15.70 7.22 -2.71
C SER A 61 -16.34 8.45 -2.04
N PHE A 62 -15.83 9.65 -2.34
CA PHE A 62 -16.35 10.95 -1.92
C PHE A 62 -17.00 11.68 -3.09
#